data_AF-A0A2A5J101-F1
#
_entry.id   AF-A0A2A5J101-F1
#
_cell.length_a   1.000
_cell.length_b   1.000
_cell.length_c   1.000
_cell.angle_alpha   90.00
_cell.angle_beta   90.00
_cell.angle_gamma   90.00
#
_symmetry.space_group_name_H-M   'P 1'
#
loop_
_entity.id
_entity.type
_entity.pdbx_description
1 polymer ?
#
loop_
_entity_poly.entity_id
_entity_poly.type
_entity_poly.pdbx_seq_one_letter_code
_entity_poly.pdbx_strand_id
1 'polypeptide(L)'
;MPILKISDAFEVAFIAAANAANDHQDDLDLAVDDDRERIYLSNSCPGYDPYLRIVTREGGEATVEICSTTNIRPDDANDDWQYAEGVEASAAVNLSDLEATAQAVITCWASTL
;
A
#
# COMPACT_ATOMS: atom_id res chain seq x y z
N MET A 1 1.46 2.15 16.01
CA MET A 1 2.83 2.24 15.45
C MET A 1 2.92 3.55 14.70
N PRO A 2 4.01 4.33 14.80
CA PRO A 2 4.13 5.56 14.03
C PRO A 2 4.22 5.24 12.54
N ILE A 3 3.48 5.99 11.73
CA ILE A 3 3.56 5.96 10.27
C ILE A 3 4.73 6.84 9.84
N LEU A 4 5.51 6.37 8.88
CA LEU A 4 6.60 7.10 8.26
C LEU A 4 6.12 7.76 6.97
N LYS A 5 6.56 8.99 6.73
CA LYS A 5 6.30 9.67 5.46
C LYS A 5 7.05 8.99 4.32
N ILE A 6 6.34 8.82 3.23
CA ILE A 6 6.82 8.31 1.96
C ILE A 6 7.68 9.40 1.32
N SER A 7 8.97 9.11 1.14
CA SER A 7 9.87 10.03 0.45
C SER A 7 9.63 10.00 -1.06
N ASP A 8 9.89 11.12 -1.74
CA ASP A 8 9.77 11.19 -3.21
C ASP A 8 10.67 10.13 -3.88
N ALA A 9 11.85 9.89 -3.32
CA ALA A 9 12.78 8.89 -3.84
C ALA A 9 12.22 7.45 -3.73
N PHE A 10 11.55 7.13 -2.64
CA PHE A 10 10.90 5.81 -2.49
C PHE A 10 9.68 5.69 -3.40
N GLU A 11 8.85 6.73 -3.49
CA GLU A 11 7.71 6.78 -4.41
C GLU A 11 8.14 6.49 -5.85
N VAL A 12 9.16 7.19 -6.36
CA VAL A 12 9.68 6.99 -7.72
C VAL A 12 10.20 5.57 -7.92
N ALA A 13 10.99 5.05 -6.96
CA ALA A 13 11.51 3.68 -7.04
C ALA A 13 10.40 2.63 -7.03
N PHE A 14 9.39 2.83 -6.18
CA PHE A 14 8.25 1.92 -6.07
C PHE A 14 7.38 1.92 -7.33
N ILE A 15 6.99 3.09 -7.85
CA ILE A 15 6.17 3.19 -9.06
C ILE A 15 6.90 2.58 -10.26
N ALA A 16 8.21 2.85 -10.40
CA ALA A 16 9.01 2.25 -11.46
C ALA A 16 9.07 0.72 -11.35
N ALA A 17 9.26 0.18 -10.15
CA ALA A 17 9.26 -1.26 -9.92
C ALA A 17 7.88 -1.89 -10.17
N ALA A 18 6.81 -1.20 -9.79
CA ALA A 18 5.43 -1.64 -10.01
C ALA A 18 5.10 -1.75 -11.51
N ASN A 19 5.38 -0.68 -12.28
CA ASN A 19 5.14 -0.69 -13.72
C ASN A 19 6.07 -1.66 -14.47
N ALA A 20 7.29 -1.90 -13.98
CA ALA A 20 8.17 -2.93 -14.55
C ALA A 20 7.68 -4.36 -14.30
N ALA A 21 6.97 -4.58 -13.17
CA ALA A 21 6.37 -5.87 -12.83
C ALA A 21 4.99 -6.08 -13.48
N ASN A 22 4.35 -5.00 -13.93
CA ASN A 22 3.08 -5.02 -14.63
C ASN A 22 3.24 -5.63 -16.03
N ASP A 23 2.45 -6.66 -16.32
CA ASP A 23 2.42 -7.34 -17.62
C ASP A 23 1.40 -6.72 -18.59
N HIS A 24 0.63 -5.73 -18.15
CA HIS A 24 -0.26 -4.93 -18.97
C HIS A 24 0.45 -3.79 -19.70
N GLN A 25 -0.15 -3.30 -20.79
CA GLN A 25 0.41 -2.19 -21.59
C GLN A 25 0.22 -0.82 -20.94
N ASP A 26 -0.79 -0.68 -20.09
CA ASP A 26 -1.12 0.56 -19.42
C ASP A 26 -0.41 0.61 -18.06
N ASP A 27 0.07 1.79 -17.67
CA ASP A 27 0.64 2.01 -16.34
C ASP A 27 -0.41 1.78 -15.24
N LEU A 28 0.06 1.30 -14.08
CA LEU A 28 -0.79 1.14 -12.91
C LEU A 28 -1.24 2.51 -12.39
N ASP A 29 -2.51 2.63 -12.00
CA ASP A 29 -3.03 3.81 -11.32
C ASP A 29 -2.58 3.80 -9.85
N LEU A 30 -1.48 4.51 -9.59
CA LEU A 30 -0.83 4.61 -8.28
C LEU A 30 -0.75 6.07 -7.87
N ALA A 31 -1.12 6.38 -6.64
CA ALA A 31 -1.10 7.76 -6.14
C ALA A 31 -0.69 7.83 -4.67
N VAL A 32 0.16 8.79 -4.33
CA VAL A 32 0.50 9.12 -2.94
C VAL A 32 -0.54 10.10 -2.39
N ASP A 33 -0.96 9.91 -1.14
CA ASP A 33 -1.88 10.84 -0.48
C ASP A 33 -1.21 12.18 -0.11
N ASP A 34 -2.03 13.19 0.19
CA ASP A 34 -1.56 14.56 0.49
C ASP A 34 -0.61 14.60 1.70
N ASP A 35 -0.85 13.75 2.70
CA ASP A 35 -0.02 13.64 3.90
C ASP A 35 1.28 12.85 3.68
N ARG A 36 1.40 12.19 2.52
CA ARG A 36 2.47 11.27 2.13
C ARG A 36 2.63 10.13 3.11
N GLU A 37 1.54 9.62 3.65
CA GLU A 37 1.50 8.48 4.56
C GLU A 37 1.10 7.19 3.83
N ARG A 38 0.50 7.31 2.63
CA ARG A 38 -0.07 6.18 1.88
C ARG A 38 0.25 6.26 0.40
N ILE A 39 0.43 5.10 -0.25
CA ILE A 39 0.33 4.96 -1.71
C ILE A 39 -0.89 4.11 -2.01
N TYR A 40 -1.88 4.66 -2.66
CA TYR A 40 -3.01 3.90 -3.19
C TYR A 40 -2.53 2.99 -4.31
N LEU A 41 -2.92 1.72 -4.21
CA LEU A 41 -2.53 0.66 -5.12
C LEU A 41 -3.64 0.44 -6.15
N SER A 42 -3.26 0.10 -7.37
CA SER A 42 -4.21 -0.18 -8.44
C SER A 42 -5.11 -1.36 -8.06
N ASN A 43 -6.40 -1.25 -8.33
CA ASN A 43 -7.38 -2.27 -8.03
C ASN A 43 -8.57 -2.23 -9.00
N SER A 44 -9.10 -3.41 -9.32
CA SER A 44 -10.27 -3.59 -10.18
C SER A 44 -11.56 -3.95 -9.41
N CYS A 45 -11.49 -4.14 -8.09
CA CYS A 45 -12.62 -4.58 -7.25
C CYS A 45 -13.34 -3.39 -6.59
N PRO A 46 -14.56 -3.02 -7.02
CA PRO A 46 -15.27 -1.87 -6.46
C PRO A 46 -15.51 -1.99 -4.95
N GLY A 47 -15.18 -0.94 -4.18
CA GLY A 47 -15.36 -0.91 -2.72
C GLY A 47 -14.26 -1.60 -1.92
N TYR A 48 -13.18 -2.01 -2.59
CA TYR A 48 -11.92 -2.43 -2.00
C TYR A 48 -10.85 -1.42 -2.39
N ASP A 49 -10.23 -0.77 -1.42
CA ASP A 49 -9.23 0.27 -1.69
C ASP A 49 -7.90 -0.15 -1.04
N PRO A 50 -7.03 -0.84 -1.79
CA PRO A 50 -5.73 -1.25 -1.28
C PRO A 50 -4.76 -0.07 -1.26
N TYR A 51 -3.92 -0.03 -0.23
CA TYR A 51 -2.87 0.97 -0.13
C TYR A 51 -1.66 0.42 0.62
N LEU A 52 -0.51 1.00 0.34
CA LEU A 52 0.72 0.79 1.07
C LEU A 52 0.87 1.87 2.14
N ARG A 53 1.39 1.50 3.31
CA ARG A 53 1.99 2.44 4.27
C ARG A 53 3.30 1.90 4.83
N ILE A 54 4.14 2.78 5.36
CA ILE A 54 5.38 2.40 6.06
C ILE A 54 5.20 2.73 7.54
N VAL A 55 5.48 1.76 8.42
CA VAL A 55 5.41 1.94 9.87
C VAL A 55 6.74 1.60 10.53
N THR A 56 6.99 2.12 11.72
CA THR A 56 8.11 1.68 12.57
C THR A 56 7.62 0.70 13.63
N ARG A 57 8.23 -0.48 13.67
CA ARG A 57 7.98 -1.51 14.70
C ARG A 57 8.82 -1.26 15.96
N GLU A 58 8.54 -2.02 17.02
CA GLU A 58 9.36 -2.01 18.23
C GLU A 58 10.81 -2.36 17.87
N GLY A 59 11.77 -1.54 18.33
CA GLY A 59 13.19 -1.68 17.96
C GLY A 59 13.64 -0.81 16.78
N GLY A 60 12.75 -0.02 16.18
CA GLY A 60 13.12 0.95 15.14
C GLY A 60 13.18 0.37 13.72
N GLU A 61 12.75 -0.88 13.54
CA GLU A 61 12.67 -1.52 12.23
C GLU A 61 11.54 -0.89 11.40
N ALA A 62 11.86 -0.53 10.15
CA ALA A 62 10.86 -0.09 9.19
C ALA A 62 10.16 -1.30 8.58
N THR A 63 8.83 -1.25 8.51
CA THR A 63 8.00 -2.29 7.93
C THR A 63 7.04 -1.65 6.95
N VAL A 64 6.94 -2.24 5.76
CA VAL A 64 5.88 -1.91 4.81
C VAL A 64 4.68 -2.79 5.13
N GLU A 65 3.50 -2.17 5.14
CA GLU A 65 2.21 -2.85 5.26
C GLU A 65 1.42 -2.61 3.97
N ILE A 66 0.91 -3.70 3.40
CA ILE A 66 -0.14 -3.66 2.39
C ILE A 66 -1.46 -3.76 3.15
N CYS A 67 -2.24 -2.71 3.05
CA CYS A 67 -3.51 -2.56 3.73
C CYS A 67 -4.66 -2.51 2.74
N SER A 68 -5.87 -2.71 3.24
CA SER A 68 -7.08 -2.47 2.49
C SER A 68 -8.11 -1.72 3.33
N THR A 69 -8.90 -0.88 2.66
CA THR A 69 -10.18 -0.41 3.20
C THR A 69 -11.30 -1.11 2.44
N THR A 70 -12.23 -1.75 3.15
CA THR A 70 -13.39 -2.41 2.55
C THR A 70 -14.69 -1.75 3.01
N ASN A 71 -15.55 -1.44 2.05
CA ASN A 71 -16.89 -0.92 2.30
C ASN A 71 -17.83 -2.04 2.75
N ILE A 72 -18.31 -1.95 3.98
CA ILE A 72 -19.32 -2.85 4.53
C ILE A 72 -20.67 -2.16 4.44
N ARG A 73 -21.53 -2.72 3.59
CA ARG A 73 -22.93 -2.30 3.54
C ARG A 73 -23.65 -2.87 4.75
N PRO A 74 -24.21 -2.04 5.63
CA PRO A 74 -25.03 -2.55 6.72
C PRO A 74 -26.32 -3.18 6.19
N ASP A 75 -26.83 -4.18 6.91
CA ASP A 75 -28.06 -4.89 6.55
C ASP A 75 -29.31 -4.01 6.66
N ASP A 76 -29.26 -2.95 7.47
CA ASP A 76 -30.33 -1.97 7.62
C ASP A 76 -30.14 -0.79 6.64
N ALA A 77 -31.21 -0.39 5.96
CA ALA A 77 -31.21 0.68 4.97
C ALA A 77 -31.00 2.07 5.59
N ASN A 78 -31.06 2.19 6.92
CA ASN A 78 -30.87 3.45 7.65
C ASN A 78 -29.49 3.59 8.31
N ASP A 79 -28.61 2.58 8.20
CA ASP A 79 -27.28 2.64 8.79
C ASP A 79 -26.26 3.21 7.80
N ASP A 80 -25.32 3.98 8.33
CA ASP A 80 -24.20 4.52 7.56
C ASP A 80 -23.27 3.39 7.08
N TRP A 81 -22.71 3.56 5.88
CA TRP A 81 -21.67 2.67 5.37
C TRP A 81 -20.52 2.56 6.39
N GLN A 82 -20.12 1.33 6.69
CA GLN A 82 -19.00 1.05 7.57
C GLN A 82 -17.75 0.78 6.73
N TYR A 83 -16.59 1.13 7.29
CA TYR A 83 -15.30 0.89 6.66
C TYR A 83 -14.49 -0.02 7.58
N ALA A 84 -14.00 -1.13 7.05
CA ALA A 84 -13.03 -1.97 7.75
C ALA A 84 -11.65 -1.74 7.16
N GLU A 85 -10.68 -1.46 8.03
CA GLU A 85 -9.27 -1.38 7.68
C GLU A 85 -8.58 -2.69 8.09
N GLY A 86 -7.81 -3.28 7.16
CA GLY A 86 -7.05 -4.50 7.39
C GLY A 86 -5.60 -4.38 6.92
N VAL A 87 -4.69 -5.10 7.57
CA VAL A 87 -3.33 -5.35 7.06
C VAL A 87 -3.36 -6.73 6.41
N GLU A 88 -3.17 -6.78 5.09
CA GLU A 88 -3.22 -8.00 4.29
C GLU A 88 -1.86 -8.70 4.26
N ALA A 89 -0.78 -7.91 4.13
CA ALA A 89 0.58 -8.40 4.16
C ALA A 89 1.54 -7.36 4.77
N SER A 90 2.68 -7.83 5.25
CA SER A 90 3.73 -6.95 5.75
C SER A 90 5.12 -7.53 5.51
N ALA A 91 6.08 -6.66 5.30
CA ALA A 91 7.48 -7.03 5.09
C ALA A 91 8.41 -6.02 5.79
N ALA A 92 9.41 -6.52 6.51
CA ALA A 92 10.50 -5.69 7.02
C ALA A 92 11.33 -5.16 5.85
N VAL A 93 11.73 -3.89 5.93
CA VAL A 93 12.41 -3.18 4.84
C VAL A 93 13.60 -2.36 5.32
N ASN A 94 14.54 -2.11 4.42
CA ASN A 94 15.68 -1.25 4.68
C ASN A 94 15.59 0.02 3.82
N LEU A 95 15.13 1.12 4.43
CA LEU A 95 14.97 2.41 3.75
C LEU A 95 16.28 3.06 3.28
N SER A 96 17.44 2.47 3.58
CA SER A 96 18.73 2.89 3.01
C SER A 96 18.95 2.35 1.59
N ASP A 97 18.22 1.30 1.20
CA ASP A 97 18.26 0.67 -0.13
C ASP A 97 16.84 0.68 -0.71
N LEU A 98 16.53 1.73 -1.45
CA LEU A 98 15.18 1.99 -1.96
C LEU A 98 14.78 1.04 -3.08
N GLU A 99 15.72 0.59 -3.91
CA GLU A 99 15.44 -0.35 -5.00
C GLU A 99 15.12 -1.74 -4.44
N ALA A 100 15.95 -2.25 -3.52
CA ALA A 100 15.68 -3.52 -2.87
C ALA A 100 14.37 -3.47 -2.06
N THR A 101 14.12 -2.33 -1.40
CA THR A 101 12.86 -2.11 -0.68
C THR A 101 11.67 -2.12 -1.63
N ALA A 102 11.70 -1.35 -2.72
CA ALA A 102 10.63 -1.34 -3.72
C ALA A 102 10.33 -2.75 -4.24
N GLN A 103 11.36 -3.55 -4.56
CA GLN A 103 11.16 -4.91 -5.03
C GLN A 103 10.55 -5.84 -3.96
N ALA A 104 10.97 -5.70 -2.70
CA ALA A 104 10.39 -6.44 -1.59
C ALA A 104 8.91 -6.09 -1.40
N VAL A 105 8.56 -4.82 -1.55
CA VAL A 105 7.17 -4.35 -1.51
C VAL A 105 6.35 -4.94 -2.64
N ILE A 106 6.85 -4.91 -3.88
CA ILE A 106 6.13 -5.51 -5.02
C ILE A 106 5.86 -7.00 -4.78
N THR A 107 6.86 -7.71 -4.27
CA THR A 107 6.71 -9.13 -3.91
C THR A 107 5.66 -9.33 -2.81
N CYS A 108 5.64 -8.44 -1.82
CA CYS A 108 4.66 -8.44 -0.73
C CYS A 108 3.24 -8.18 -1.26
N TRP A 109 3.08 -7.16 -2.11
CA TRP A 109 1.80 -6.80 -2.72
C TRP A 109 1.29 -7.91 -3.65
N ALA A 110 2.15 -8.52 -4.47
CA ALA A 110 1.76 -9.63 -5.34
C ALA A 110 1.21 -10.85 -4.56
N SER A 111 1.51 -10.98 -3.27
CA SER A 111 0.96 -12.05 -2.42
C SER A 111 -0.47 -11.78 -1.93
N THR A 112 -0.99 -10.57 -2.12
CA THR A 112 -2.34 -10.14 -1.71
C THR A 112 -3.32 -10.01 -2.88
N LEU A 113 -2.86 -10.24 -4.12
CA LEU A 113 -3.65 -10.18 -5.35
C LEU A 113 -4.37 -11.49 -5.65
#